data_AF-A0A5N6Z585-F1
#
_entry.id   AF-A0A5N6Z585-F1
#
_cell.length_a   1.000
_cell.length_b   1.000
_cell.length_c   1.000
_cell.angle_alpha   90.00
_cell.angle_beta   90.00
_cell.angle_gamma   90.00
#
_symmetry.space_group_name_H-M   'P 1'
#
loop_
_entity.id
_entity.type
_entity.pdbx_description
1 polymer ?
#
loop_
_entity_poly.entity_id
_entity_poly.type
_entity_poly.pdbx_seq_one_letter_code
_entity_poly.pdbx_strand_id
1 'polypeptide(L)'
;MSAILSTDDLNDFISPGVACIKPVETLPKSESADSQNPYEVTTEDKVQPETLPPAQISLTDCLACSGCVTSAEAVLISLQSHAEVLNTLDAYPEIPLAKTENRLCIDNTNAHDGETRIFVASVSPQVRASLAATYGISEKEATYMIDQFLSGPHGLRAGGTHGSGFTWVVDTNVMREAVLVLTADEVDETSKELSARGTSKDPLPKRPVLSSACPGWICYAEKTHPFILPHLSRLKSPQALTGTFLKTVLSKALGVSPSRIWHLAIMPCFDKKLEASREELTDVSWSSLDSGVASAEPQTSVRDVDCVITARELLTLASSRGISLLALPLNPLSPAFTPQFPDRVLDTFLCRKPRGSEQSLETGTSGGYLHHVLKAFQARNPGSEIVTQRGRNADVVEYLLMSPGGEALLKAARYYGFRNIQNLVRKLKPARVSRLPGARVPTASAGSNRRQPISRSGASAGSGVDFAYVEVMACPGGCTNGGGQIRIEDAREASSRVHSVPSADSPPKPSPHDQRAWLARVDEAYFSAESDTEGEMDGQAPPLSLLEREARVHDTLQHWSDLVKIPLSKLAYTTYREVESDVGKTKDTPTDTTRVVELAGKIGGGW
;
A
#
# COMPACT_ATOMS: atom_id res chain seq x y z
N MET A 1 -16.30 -33.87 -33.32
CA MET A 1 -15.10 -33.95 -34.17
C MET A 1 -14.36 -32.63 -34.07
N SER A 2 -13.22 -32.68 -33.38
CA SER A 2 -12.01 -31.88 -33.55
C SER A 2 -12.16 -30.36 -33.75
N ALA A 3 -12.21 -29.61 -32.64
CA ALA A 3 -11.72 -28.23 -32.65
C ALA A 3 -10.19 -28.30 -32.53
N ILE A 4 -9.51 -27.90 -33.59
CA ILE A 4 -8.04 -27.78 -33.64
C ILE A 4 -7.64 -26.69 -32.65
N LEU A 5 -6.95 -27.11 -31.58
CA LEU A 5 -6.29 -26.24 -30.61
C LEU A 5 -5.24 -25.38 -31.32
N SER A 6 -5.26 -24.08 -31.04
CA SER A 6 -4.25 -23.13 -31.49
C SER A 6 -2.98 -23.34 -30.69
N THR A 7 -1.82 -23.20 -31.33
CA THR A 7 -0.48 -23.32 -30.73
C THR A 7 -0.19 -22.34 -29.60
N ASP A 8 -1.07 -21.35 -29.36
CA ASP A 8 -0.99 -20.45 -28.21
C ASP A 8 -1.54 -21.07 -26.89
N ASP A 9 -2.22 -22.23 -26.96
CA ASP A 9 -2.75 -22.95 -25.79
C ASP A 9 -1.76 -23.99 -25.22
N LEU A 10 -0.53 -24.04 -25.74
CA LEU A 10 0.56 -24.89 -25.25
C LEU A 10 1.73 -24.02 -24.78
N ASN A 11 1.59 -23.43 -23.60
CA ASN A 11 2.73 -23.03 -22.79
C ASN A 11 2.41 -23.35 -21.32
N ASP A 12 3.37 -24.02 -20.68
CA ASP A 12 3.32 -24.69 -19.38
C ASP A 12 2.85 -23.81 -18.22
N PHE A 13 1.55 -23.59 -18.14
CA PHE A 13 0.87 -23.44 -16.86
C PHE A 13 0.86 -24.81 -16.20
N ILE A 14 1.76 -25.04 -15.22
CA ILE A 14 1.48 -26.03 -14.19
C ILE A 14 0.19 -25.56 -13.51
N SER A 15 -0.90 -26.20 -13.89
CA SER A 15 -2.21 -26.06 -13.28
C SER A 15 -2.75 -27.48 -13.18
N PRO A 16 -3.37 -27.80 -12.04
CA PRO A 16 -4.81 -27.63 -12.04
C PRO A 16 -5.15 -26.33 -11.34
N GLY A 17 -5.81 -25.45 -12.10
CA GLY A 17 -6.50 -24.32 -11.54
C GLY A 17 -7.49 -24.83 -10.52
N VAL A 18 -7.21 -24.59 -9.24
CA VAL A 18 -8.24 -24.65 -8.23
C VAL A 18 -9.12 -23.44 -8.49
N ALA A 19 -10.26 -23.70 -9.10
CA ALA A 19 -11.34 -22.72 -9.24
C ALA A 19 -11.50 -21.99 -7.90
N CYS A 20 -11.49 -20.66 -7.98
CA CYS A 20 -11.79 -19.79 -6.86
C CYS A 20 -13.10 -20.29 -6.20
N ILE A 21 -13.07 -20.56 -4.88
CA ILE A 21 -14.14 -20.92 -3.92
C ILE A 21 -14.14 -22.38 -3.41
N LYS A 22 -13.54 -22.62 -2.23
CA LYS A 22 -14.17 -22.89 -0.90
C LYS A 22 -13.04 -23.35 0.05
N PRO A 23 -12.80 -22.74 1.23
CA PRO A 23 -11.93 -23.36 2.22
C PRO A 23 -12.67 -24.56 2.84
N VAL A 24 -11.90 -25.57 3.23
CA VAL A 24 -12.29 -26.87 3.81
C VAL A 24 -12.42 -27.99 2.77
N GLU A 25 -11.33 -28.71 2.55
CA GLU A 25 -11.25 -30.18 2.71
C GLU A 25 -9.78 -30.59 2.86
N THR A 26 -9.50 -31.29 3.95
CA THR A 26 -8.18 -31.72 4.42
C THR A 26 -7.61 -32.83 3.55
N LEU A 27 -6.36 -32.68 3.10
CA LEU A 27 -5.55 -33.84 2.67
C LEU A 27 -4.99 -34.56 3.92
N PRO A 28 -5.06 -35.90 4.01
CA PRO A 28 -4.56 -36.63 5.17
C PRO A 28 -3.03 -36.59 5.24
N LYS A 29 -2.49 -36.49 6.47
CA LYS A 29 -1.05 -36.61 6.73
C LYS A 29 -0.57 -38.00 6.31
N SER A 30 0.47 -38.07 5.48
CA SER A 30 1.21 -39.32 5.29
C SER A 30 2.02 -39.60 6.55
N GLU A 31 1.75 -40.73 7.18
CA GLU A 31 2.55 -41.26 8.28
C GLU A 31 3.97 -41.54 7.82
N SER A 32 4.94 -41.18 8.65
CA SER A 32 6.36 -41.48 8.49
C SER A 32 6.58 -42.99 8.63
N ALA A 33 6.93 -43.65 7.53
CA ALA A 33 7.40 -45.03 7.57
C ALA A 33 8.87 -45.07 7.98
N ASP A 34 9.14 -45.78 9.07
CA ASP A 34 10.46 -46.28 9.46
C ASP A 34 11.18 -46.99 8.31
N SER A 35 12.46 -46.67 8.11
CA SER A 35 13.42 -47.67 7.64
C SER A 35 14.84 -47.29 8.05
N GLN A 36 15.37 -48.07 8.98
CA GLN A 36 16.79 -48.19 9.31
C GLN A 36 17.60 -48.55 8.06
N ASN A 37 18.74 -47.89 7.84
CA ASN A 37 19.95 -48.53 7.31
C ASN A 37 21.22 -47.70 7.65
N PRO A 38 22.23 -48.30 8.32
CA PRO A 38 23.42 -47.62 8.77
C PRO A 38 24.64 -47.99 7.91
N TYR A 39 24.95 -47.26 6.84
CA TYR A 39 26.29 -47.22 6.27
C TYR A 39 26.42 -46.16 5.16
N GLU A 40 26.95 -44.98 5.48
CA GLU A 40 27.82 -44.25 4.54
C GLU A 40 28.76 -43.33 5.34
N VAL A 41 30.06 -43.60 5.24
CA VAL A 41 31.18 -42.83 5.81
C VAL A 41 31.98 -42.37 4.60
N THR A 42 32.12 -41.07 4.34
CA THR A 42 33.30 -40.20 4.51
C THR A 42 32.94 -38.89 3.77
N THR A 43 33.42 -37.66 4.01
CA THR A 43 34.71 -37.10 4.47
C THR A 43 34.48 -35.60 4.75
N GLU A 44 35.46 -34.99 5.43
CA GLU A 44 35.52 -33.69 6.09
C GLU A 44 35.11 -32.42 5.30
N ASP A 45 34.67 -31.43 6.11
CA ASP A 45 34.73 -29.97 5.94
C ASP A 45 34.04 -29.29 4.75
N LYS A 46 32.74 -29.03 4.92
CA LYS A 46 32.13 -27.73 4.57
C LYS A 46 31.10 -27.35 5.63
N VAL A 47 31.44 -26.36 6.47
CA VAL A 47 30.46 -25.62 7.26
C VAL A 47 29.50 -24.97 6.26
N GLN A 48 28.31 -25.56 6.11
CA GLN A 48 27.20 -24.91 5.42
C GLN A 48 26.77 -23.73 6.31
N PRO A 49 26.63 -22.51 5.79
CA PRO A 49 25.89 -21.49 6.52
C PRO A 49 24.49 -22.06 6.78
N GLU A 50 24.01 -21.99 8.01
CA GLU A 50 22.63 -22.35 8.35
C GLU A 50 21.70 -21.56 7.42
N THR A 51 21.22 -22.22 6.38
CA THR A 51 20.14 -21.72 5.56
C THR A 51 18.91 -21.77 6.45
N LEU A 52 18.63 -20.63 7.09
CA LEU A 52 17.32 -20.35 7.65
C LEU A 52 16.28 -20.82 6.63
N PRO A 53 15.33 -21.70 7.00
CA PRO A 53 14.35 -22.18 6.05
C PRO A 53 13.67 -20.95 5.43
N PRO A 54 13.61 -20.84 4.09
CA PRO A 54 12.98 -19.69 3.44
C PRO A 54 11.57 -19.57 4.02
N ALA A 55 11.24 -18.38 4.53
CA ALA A 55 9.93 -18.11 5.10
C ALA A 55 8.88 -18.52 4.06
N GLN A 56 8.17 -19.61 4.33
CA GLN A 56 7.09 -20.07 3.46
C GLN A 56 5.93 -19.11 3.67
N ILE A 57 5.88 -18.06 2.85
CA ILE A 57 4.67 -17.25 2.68
C ILE A 57 3.62 -18.24 2.22
N SER A 58 2.68 -18.57 3.10
CA SER A 58 1.60 -19.46 2.71
C SER A 58 0.72 -18.71 1.71
N LEU A 59 0.12 -19.43 0.77
CA LEU A 59 -0.88 -18.87 -0.14
C LEU A 59 -2.09 -18.22 0.59
N THR A 60 -2.15 -18.31 1.92
CA THR A 60 -3.15 -17.64 2.75
C THR A 60 -2.72 -16.25 3.24
N ASP A 61 -1.45 -15.88 3.11
CA ASP A 61 -0.90 -14.63 3.63
C ASP A 61 -1.07 -13.47 2.64
N CYS A 62 -1.05 -13.76 1.34
CA CYS A 62 -1.46 -12.80 0.31
C CYS A 62 -2.91 -13.12 -0.11
N LEU A 63 -3.85 -12.20 0.18
CA LEU A 63 -5.21 -12.28 -0.37
C LEU A 63 -5.24 -12.03 -1.90
N ALA A 64 -4.08 -11.74 -2.52
CA ALA A 64 -3.93 -11.79 -3.96
C ALA A 64 -3.80 -13.22 -4.46
N CYS A 65 -4.51 -13.47 -5.56
CA CYS A 65 -4.72 -14.79 -6.14
C CYS A 65 -3.46 -15.67 -6.11
N SER A 66 -3.64 -16.96 -5.82
CA SER A 66 -2.60 -17.97 -5.99
C SER A 66 -1.97 -17.82 -7.38
N GLY A 67 -0.73 -17.35 -7.46
CA GLY A 67 0.01 -17.12 -8.71
C GLY A 67 0.31 -15.65 -9.07
N CYS A 68 -0.09 -14.66 -8.27
CA CYS A 68 0.29 -13.26 -8.52
C CYS A 68 1.71 -12.90 -8.03
N VAL A 69 2.25 -13.65 -7.07
CA VAL A 69 3.58 -13.40 -6.48
C VAL A 69 4.58 -14.43 -7.01
N THR A 70 5.70 -13.96 -7.56
CA THR A 70 6.79 -14.84 -8.04
C THR A 70 7.71 -15.29 -6.90
N SER A 71 8.54 -16.32 -7.12
CA SER A 71 9.51 -16.76 -6.10
C SER A 71 10.51 -15.65 -5.71
N ALA A 72 10.93 -14.81 -6.66
CA ALA A 72 11.79 -13.66 -6.38
C ALA A 72 11.08 -12.62 -5.52
N GLU A 73 9.79 -12.39 -5.77
CA GLU A 73 8.97 -11.47 -4.99
C GLU A 73 8.70 -11.97 -3.57
N ALA A 74 8.54 -13.27 -3.40
CA ALA A 74 8.46 -13.89 -2.07
C ALA A 74 9.75 -13.67 -1.26
N VAL A 75 10.92 -13.69 -1.92
CA VAL A 75 12.19 -13.32 -1.28
C VAL A 75 12.19 -11.84 -0.89
N LEU A 76 11.79 -10.92 -1.78
CA LEU A 76 11.71 -9.48 -1.48
C LEU A 76 10.78 -9.16 -0.31
N ILE A 77 9.65 -9.87 -0.22
CA ILE A 77 8.72 -9.78 0.93
C ILE A 77 9.38 -10.27 2.21
N SER A 78 10.16 -11.34 2.15
CA SER A 78 10.80 -11.95 3.32
C SER A 78 11.98 -11.13 3.85
N LEU A 79 12.70 -10.44 2.95
CA LEU A 79 13.81 -9.54 3.31
C LEU A 79 13.32 -8.34 4.14
N GLN A 80 12.10 -7.86 3.88
CA GLN A 80 11.47 -6.83 4.69
C GLN A 80 10.74 -7.47 5.87
N SER A 81 11.33 -7.44 7.06
CA SER A 81 10.78 -8.14 8.23
C SER A 81 11.11 -7.42 9.52
N HIS A 82 10.46 -7.82 10.62
CA HIS A 82 10.80 -7.36 11.96
C HIS A 82 12.28 -7.60 12.32
N ALA A 83 12.91 -8.65 11.79
CA ALA A 83 14.33 -8.92 12.00
C ALA A 83 15.20 -7.86 11.31
N GLU A 84 14.84 -7.42 10.10
CA GLU A 84 15.53 -6.32 9.42
C GLU A 84 15.44 -5.01 10.21
N VAL A 85 14.29 -4.73 10.84
CA VAL A 85 14.12 -3.57 11.73
C VAL A 85 15.11 -3.63 12.90
N LEU A 86 15.15 -4.76 13.61
CA LEU A 86 16.05 -4.93 14.77
C LEU A 86 17.52 -4.87 14.35
N ASN A 87 17.90 -5.60 13.30
CA ASN A 87 19.26 -5.61 12.78
C ASN A 87 19.71 -4.21 12.38
N THR A 88 18.85 -3.42 11.71
CA THR A 88 19.20 -2.06 11.31
C THR A 88 19.36 -1.13 12.52
N LEU A 89 18.43 -1.19 13.49
CA LEU A 89 18.50 -0.38 14.71
C LEU A 89 19.73 -0.71 15.58
N ASP A 90 20.12 -1.98 15.60
CA ASP A 90 21.27 -2.46 16.39
C ASP A 90 22.61 -2.28 15.64
N ALA A 91 22.59 -2.12 14.30
CA ALA A 91 23.78 -1.85 13.49
C ALA A 91 24.15 -0.37 13.39
N TYR A 92 23.16 0.53 13.44
CA TYR A 92 23.38 1.96 13.21
C TYR A 92 22.88 2.82 14.39
N PRO A 93 23.74 3.68 14.96
CA PRO A 93 23.32 4.64 15.97
C PRO A 93 22.44 5.76 15.38
N GLU A 94 21.52 6.27 16.20
CA GLU A 94 20.67 7.42 15.85
C GLU A 94 21.50 8.71 15.70
N ILE A 95 21.15 9.57 14.75
CA ILE A 95 21.74 10.91 14.63
C ILE A 95 21.29 11.78 15.82
N PRO A 96 22.22 12.35 16.61
CA PRO A 96 21.88 13.30 17.66
C PRO A 96 21.33 14.60 17.06
N LEU A 97 20.18 15.07 17.57
CA LEU A 97 19.53 16.29 17.13
C LEU A 97 19.57 17.35 18.24
N ALA A 98 20.02 18.56 17.90
CA ALA A 98 20.01 19.72 18.78
C ALA A 98 18.96 20.75 18.33
N LYS A 99 18.39 21.47 19.30
CA LYS A 99 17.54 22.63 19.05
C LYS A 99 18.36 23.90 19.21
N THR A 100 18.56 24.64 18.12
CA THR A 100 19.22 25.96 18.14
C THR A 100 18.25 27.01 17.63
N GLU A 101 17.96 28.04 18.42
CA GLU A 101 17.19 29.24 18.01
C GLU A 101 15.98 28.95 17.08
N ASN A 102 15.11 28.01 17.45
CA ASN A 102 13.91 27.55 16.71
C ASN A 102 14.13 26.70 15.44
N ARG A 103 15.34 26.19 15.18
CA ARG A 103 15.60 25.22 14.11
C ARG A 103 16.20 23.94 14.70
N LEU A 104 15.72 22.81 14.19
CA LEU A 104 16.31 21.51 14.47
C LEU A 104 17.54 21.34 13.58
N CYS A 105 18.68 21.03 14.18
CA CYS A 105 19.94 20.80 13.49
C CYS A 105 20.60 19.54 14.02
N ILE A 106 21.52 18.97 13.23
CA ILE A 106 22.36 17.87 13.68
C ILE A 106 23.33 18.41 14.74
N ASP A 107 23.42 17.70 15.85
CA ASP A 107 24.43 17.99 16.86
C ASP A 107 25.77 17.37 16.44
N ASN A 108 26.71 18.23 16.01
CA ASN A 108 28.03 17.82 15.56
C ASN A 108 29.03 17.66 16.71
N THR A 109 28.63 17.86 17.98
CA THR A 109 29.56 17.82 19.12
C THR A 109 30.04 16.40 19.45
N ASN A 110 29.27 15.38 19.08
CA ASN A 110 29.61 13.96 19.21
C ASN A 110 29.60 13.28 17.83
N ALA A 111 30.42 13.77 16.90
CA ALA A 111 30.62 13.12 15.61
C ALA A 111 31.27 11.75 15.84
N HIS A 112 30.46 10.70 15.92
CA HIS A 112 30.93 9.32 15.88
C HIS A 112 31.50 9.03 14.49
N ASP A 113 32.68 8.39 14.41
CA ASP A 113 33.33 7.92 13.18
C ASP A 113 32.49 6.86 12.39
N GLY A 114 31.33 6.44 12.91
CA GLY A 114 30.44 5.46 12.30
C GLY A 114 29.25 6.06 11.53
N GLU A 115 28.66 5.29 10.63
CA GLU A 115 27.45 5.66 9.89
C GLU A 115 26.25 5.82 10.84
N THR A 116 25.88 7.05 11.20
CA THR A 116 24.66 7.35 11.97
C THR A 116 23.46 7.57 11.05
N ARG A 117 22.26 7.15 11.49
CA ARG A 117 21.01 7.23 10.71
C ARG A 117 19.88 7.94 11.47
N ILE A 118 18.95 8.54 10.71
CA ILE A 118 17.67 9.04 11.22
C ILE A 118 16.65 7.94 11.00
N PHE A 119 16.01 7.49 12.06
CA PHE A 119 14.96 6.49 11.99
C PHE A 119 13.59 7.17 12.03
N VAL A 120 12.77 6.93 11.01
CA VAL A 120 11.40 7.44 10.93
C VAL A 120 10.44 6.31 10.64
N ALA A 121 9.25 6.37 11.22
CA ALA A 121 8.21 5.39 11.01
C ALA A 121 6.93 6.05 10.49
N SER A 122 6.21 5.37 9.60
CA SER A 122 4.84 5.71 9.24
C SER A 122 3.91 4.57 9.58
N VAL A 123 2.72 4.89 10.08
CA VAL A 123 1.76 3.89 10.57
C VAL A 123 0.40 4.14 9.94
N SER A 124 -0.16 3.09 9.35
CA SER A 124 -1.52 3.15 8.80
C SER A 124 -2.59 3.10 9.91
N PRO A 125 -3.74 3.76 9.74
CA PRO A 125 -4.84 3.66 10.71
C PRO A 125 -5.43 2.26 10.81
N GLN A 126 -5.37 1.45 9.74
CA GLN A 126 -5.86 0.06 9.79
C GLN A 126 -5.03 -0.81 10.75
N VAL A 127 -3.73 -0.51 10.91
CA VAL A 127 -2.86 -1.15 11.91
C VAL A 127 -3.26 -0.71 13.32
N ARG A 128 -3.51 0.59 13.53
CA ARG A 128 -3.98 1.12 14.83
C ARG A 128 -5.31 0.46 15.23
N ALA A 129 -6.26 0.38 14.31
CA ALA A 129 -7.54 -0.30 14.50
C ALA A 129 -7.37 -1.79 14.80
N SER A 130 -6.45 -2.47 14.11
CA SER A 130 -6.14 -3.88 14.36
C SER A 130 -5.58 -4.11 15.77
N LEU A 131 -4.71 -3.22 16.26
CA LEU A 131 -4.17 -3.26 17.62
C LEU A 131 -5.23 -2.93 18.68
N ALA A 132 -6.04 -1.90 18.42
CA ALA A 132 -7.16 -1.51 19.26
C ALA A 132 -8.14 -2.69 19.47
N ALA A 133 -8.53 -3.36 18.38
CA ALA A 133 -9.37 -4.56 18.44
C ALA A 133 -8.69 -5.76 19.13
N THR A 134 -7.36 -5.87 19.03
CA THR A 134 -6.57 -6.94 19.68
C THR A 134 -6.56 -6.79 21.19
N TYR A 135 -6.34 -5.59 21.68
CA TYR A 135 -6.18 -5.33 23.12
C TYR A 135 -7.44 -4.79 23.80
N GLY A 136 -8.51 -4.54 23.04
CA GLY A 136 -9.76 -3.98 23.57
C GLY A 136 -9.58 -2.55 24.09
N ILE A 137 -8.72 -1.77 23.43
CA ILE A 137 -8.39 -0.37 23.76
C ILE A 137 -8.90 0.56 22.66
N SER A 138 -8.91 1.86 22.93
CA SER A 138 -9.27 2.86 21.92
C SER A 138 -8.18 3.03 20.85
N GLU A 139 -8.54 3.57 19.69
CA GLU A 139 -7.58 3.85 18.60
C GLU A 139 -6.53 4.90 19.01
N LYS A 140 -6.94 5.84 19.89
CA LYS A 140 -6.04 6.82 20.53
C LYS A 140 -5.07 6.14 21.49
N GLU A 141 -5.52 5.17 22.27
CA GLU A 141 -4.65 4.39 23.16
C GLU A 141 -3.70 3.49 22.38
N ALA A 142 -4.18 2.86 21.30
CA ALA A 142 -3.32 2.09 20.39
C ALA A 142 -2.24 2.97 19.76
N THR A 143 -2.57 4.23 19.44
CA THR A 143 -1.59 5.22 19.00
C THR A 143 -0.50 5.47 20.02
N TYR A 144 -0.86 5.73 21.28
CA TYR A 144 0.11 5.90 22.35
C TYR A 144 0.97 4.67 22.56
N MET A 145 0.37 3.47 22.52
CA MET A 145 1.10 2.22 22.61
C MET A 145 2.17 2.09 21.51
N ILE A 146 1.82 2.41 20.26
CA ILE A 146 2.76 2.37 19.12
C ILE A 146 3.87 3.40 19.29
N ASP A 147 3.52 4.64 19.67
CA ASP A 147 4.51 5.72 19.85
C ASP A 147 5.49 5.37 20.99
N GLN A 148 4.97 4.88 22.11
CA GLN A 148 5.78 4.41 23.25
C GLN A 148 6.66 3.23 22.87
N PHE A 149 6.16 2.33 22.02
CA PHE A 149 6.91 1.19 21.53
C PHE A 149 8.04 1.59 20.57
N LEU A 150 7.77 2.46 19.60
CA LEU A 150 8.75 2.81 18.56
C LEU A 150 9.77 3.86 19.01
N SER A 151 9.34 4.83 19.80
CA SER A 151 10.14 6.02 20.14
C SER A 151 10.44 6.15 21.63
N GLY A 152 9.61 5.54 22.49
CA GLY A 152 9.70 5.69 23.94
C GLY A 152 10.89 4.97 24.58
N PRO A 153 11.25 5.35 25.83
CA PRO A 153 12.41 4.81 26.53
C PRO A 153 12.24 3.32 26.93
N HIS A 154 11.00 2.86 27.11
CA HIS A 154 10.66 1.47 27.42
C HIS A 154 10.31 0.65 26.17
N GLY A 155 10.35 1.27 24.99
CA GLY A 155 10.09 0.65 23.70
C GLY A 155 11.35 0.03 23.09
N LEU A 156 11.50 0.06 21.77
CA LEU A 156 12.61 -0.52 21.01
C LEU A 156 14.01 -0.08 21.47
N ARG A 157 14.09 1.12 22.05
CA ARG A 157 15.30 1.66 22.69
C ARG A 157 15.77 0.78 23.84
N ALA A 158 14.82 0.20 24.59
CA ALA A 158 15.11 -0.76 25.64
C ALA A 158 15.63 -2.05 25.01
N GLY A 159 16.89 -2.38 25.27
CA GLY A 159 17.54 -3.60 24.83
C GLY A 159 18.36 -3.51 23.54
N GLY A 160 18.50 -2.31 22.94
CA GLY A 160 19.30 -2.11 21.72
C GLY A 160 20.75 -1.79 21.96
N THR A 161 21.61 -2.24 21.04
CA THR A 161 23.07 -2.01 21.09
C THR A 161 23.40 -0.52 21.20
N HIS A 162 22.63 0.31 20.50
CA HIS A 162 22.81 1.77 20.46
C HIS A 162 21.71 2.56 21.19
N GLY A 163 20.72 1.88 21.78
CA GLY A 163 19.54 2.56 22.34
C GLY A 163 18.72 3.33 21.28
N SER A 164 18.89 2.98 20.00
CA SER A 164 18.20 3.60 18.87
C SER A 164 16.70 3.36 18.92
N GLY A 165 15.93 4.37 18.54
CA GLY A 165 14.49 4.31 18.36
C GLY A 165 14.08 5.24 17.22
N PHE A 166 12.79 5.26 16.92
CA PHE A 166 12.28 6.13 15.86
C PHE A 166 12.16 7.56 16.36
N THR A 167 12.77 8.51 15.66
CA THR A 167 12.74 9.93 16.01
C THR A 167 11.37 10.55 15.72
N TRP A 168 10.73 10.12 14.63
CA TRP A 168 9.38 10.53 14.24
C TRP A 168 8.53 9.33 13.88
N VAL A 169 7.31 9.29 14.41
CA VAL A 169 6.25 8.33 14.04
C VAL A 169 5.10 9.15 13.46
N VAL A 170 4.83 9.00 12.17
CA VAL A 170 3.80 9.77 11.46
C VAL A 170 2.61 8.90 11.08
N ASP A 171 1.42 9.49 11.08
CA ASP A 171 0.24 8.80 10.58
C ASP A 171 0.15 8.93 9.06
N THR A 172 0.02 7.78 8.37
CA THR A 172 -0.15 7.76 6.92
C THR A 172 -1.46 8.45 6.47
N ASN A 173 -2.43 8.67 7.36
CA ASN A 173 -3.65 9.44 7.07
C ASN A 173 -3.40 10.86 6.61
N VAL A 174 -2.34 11.50 7.11
CA VAL A 174 -2.01 12.88 6.69
C VAL A 174 -1.71 12.91 5.20
N MET A 175 -0.86 11.99 4.74
CA MET A 175 -0.55 11.86 3.31
C MET A 175 -1.71 11.24 2.53
N ARG A 176 -2.58 10.45 3.17
CA ARG A 176 -3.84 10.02 2.55
C ARG A 176 -4.71 11.22 2.20
N GLU A 177 -4.84 12.23 3.07
CA GLU A 177 -5.60 13.45 2.76
C GLU A 177 -5.05 14.13 1.50
N ALA A 178 -3.73 14.24 1.37
CA ALA A 178 -3.10 14.74 0.14
C ALA A 178 -3.47 13.90 -1.10
N VAL A 179 -3.40 12.57 -1.01
CA VAL A 179 -3.75 11.70 -2.15
C VAL A 179 -5.25 11.80 -2.50
N LEU A 180 -6.13 11.94 -1.51
CA LEU A 180 -7.58 12.09 -1.74
C LEU A 180 -7.87 13.34 -2.56
N VAL A 181 -7.28 14.46 -2.16
CA VAL A 181 -7.45 15.75 -2.83
C VAL A 181 -6.89 15.69 -4.26
N LEU A 182 -5.67 15.20 -4.43
CA LEU A 182 -5.06 15.01 -5.75
C LEU A 182 -5.83 14.03 -6.64
N THR A 183 -6.50 13.03 -6.06
CA THR A 183 -7.37 12.11 -6.82
C THR A 183 -8.59 12.84 -7.37
N ALA A 184 -9.21 13.73 -6.60
CA ALA A 184 -10.34 14.53 -7.06
C ALA A 184 -9.92 15.47 -8.20
N ASP A 185 -8.73 16.05 -8.12
CA ASP A 185 -8.16 16.88 -9.18
C ASP A 185 -7.85 16.07 -10.45
N GLU A 186 -7.20 14.91 -10.34
CA GLU A 186 -6.92 14.04 -11.49
C GLU A 186 -8.20 13.62 -12.23
N VAL A 187 -9.28 13.33 -11.47
CA VAL A 187 -10.60 12.98 -12.05
C VAL A 187 -11.27 14.19 -12.72
N ASP A 188 -11.16 15.38 -12.13
CA ASP A 188 -11.70 16.62 -12.69
C ASP A 188 -10.97 17.05 -13.96
N GLU A 189 -9.64 17.01 -13.96
CA GLU A 189 -8.80 17.29 -15.13
C GLU A 189 -9.09 16.32 -16.27
N THR A 190 -9.13 15.01 -15.99
CA THR A 190 -9.45 13.97 -16.97
C THR A 190 -10.86 14.17 -17.55
N SER A 191 -11.82 14.63 -16.74
CA SER A 191 -13.19 14.92 -17.18
C SER A 191 -13.27 16.15 -18.08
N LYS A 192 -12.43 17.16 -17.84
CA LYS A 192 -12.35 18.40 -18.63
C LYS A 192 -11.58 18.23 -19.95
N GLU A 193 -10.53 17.41 -20.01
CA GLU A 193 -9.74 17.17 -21.23
C GLU A 193 -10.55 16.49 -22.34
N LEU A 194 -11.58 15.70 -22.01
CA LEU A 194 -12.56 15.22 -22.99
C LEU A 194 -13.34 16.35 -23.67
N SER A 195 -13.52 17.48 -22.98
CA SER A 195 -14.23 18.66 -23.48
C SER A 195 -13.30 19.63 -24.24
N ALA A 196 -11.99 19.59 -23.97
CA ALA A 196 -10.99 20.47 -24.57
C ALA A 196 -9.84 19.67 -25.19
N ARG A 197 -9.66 19.75 -26.52
CA ARG A 197 -8.58 19.10 -27.30
C ARG A 197 -7.18 19.66 -26.99
N GLY A 198 -6.77 19.64 -25.72
CA GLY A 198 -5.53 20.21 -25.22
C GLY A 198 -4.40 19.18 -25.18
N THR A 199 -3.20 19.63 -25.52
CA THR A 199 -1.93 18.90 -25.41
C THR A 199 -1.30 19.20 -24.05
N SER A 200 -1.66 18.43 -23.01
CA SER A 200 -0.95 18.45 -21.73
C SER A 200 0.41 17.73 -21.87
N LYS A 201 1.44 18.17 -21.13
CA LYS A 201 2.82 17.63 -21.22
C LYS A 201 2.97 16.28 -20.50
N ASP A 202 2.10 15.97 -19.55
CA ASP A 202 2.09 14.72 -18.80
C ASP A 202 0.79 13.94 -19.13
N PRO A 203 0.87 12.66 -19.56
CA PRO A 203 -0.33 11.93 -19.98
C PRO A 203 -1.27 11.67 -18.80
N LEU A 204 -2.46 12.28 -18.81
CA LEU A 204 -3.56 11.98 -17.90
C LEU A 204 -4.09 10.55 -18.12
N PRO A 205 -4.65 9.90 -17.08
CA PRO A 205 -5.25 8.58 -17.22
C PRO A 205 -6.49 8.58 -18.11
N LYS A 206 -6.72 7.48 -18.84
CA LYS A 206 -7.93 7.27 -19.64
C LYS A 206 -9.11 6.93 -18.73
N ARG A 207 -10.32 7.41 -19.08
CA ARG A 207 -11.53 7.01 -18.36
C ARG A 207 -11.92 5.55 -18.59
N PRO A 208 -12.40 4.85 -17.54
CA PRO A 208 -12.50 5.33 -16.16
C PRO A 208 -11.12 5.41 -15.49
N VAL A 209 -10.90 6.44 -14.66
CA VAL A 209 -9.70 6.53 -13.82
C VAL A 209 -9.82 5.47 -12.72
N LEU A 210 -8.82 4.59 -12.62
CA LEU A 210 -8.79 3.49 -11.67
C LEU A 210 -7.83 3.81 -10.53
N SER A 211 -8.25 3.62 -9.28
CA SER A 211 -7.40 3.89 -8.12
C SER A 211 -6.09 3.08 -8.15
N SER A 212 -5.01 3.67 -7.64
CA SER A 212 -3.68 3.05 -7.57
C SER A 212 -3.18 2.67 -6.18
N ALA A 213 -3.88 3.07 -5.12
CA ALA A 213 -3.39 2.92 -3.75
C ALA A 213 -3.23 1.45 -3.29
N CYS A 214 -3.87 0.51 -3.97
CA CYS A 214 -3.88 -0.92 -3.64
C CYS A 214 -2.81 -1.69 -4.45
N PRO A 215 -1.67 -2.07 -3.85
CA PRO A 215 -0.59 -2.74 -4.58
C PRO A 215 -0.97 -4.10 -5.16
N GLY A 216 -1.80 -4.90 -4.47
CA GLY A 216 -2.29 -6.16 -5.02
C GLY A 216 -3.11 -6.00 -6.31
N TRP A 217 -3.82 -4.88 -6.46
CA TRP A 217 -4.50 -4.52 -7.71
C TRP A 217 -3.49 -4.09 -8.79
N ILE A 218 -2.51 -3.27 -8.44
CA ILE A 218 -1.46 -2.83 -9.38
C ILE A 218 -0.69 -4.03 -9.93
N CYS A 219 -0.18 -4.92 -9.06
CA CYS A 219 0.54 -6.12 -9.49
C CYS A 219 -0.30 -7.01 -10.41
N TYR A 220 -1.61 -7.13 -10.15
CA TYR A 220 -2.51 -7.86 -11.02
C TYR A 220 -2.67 -7.19 -12.39
N ALA A 221 -2.87 -5.87 -12.43
CA ALA A 221 -3.03 -5.11 -13.67
C ALA A 221 -1.76 -5.18 -14.54
N GLU A 222 -0.58 -4.95 -13.96
CA GLU A 222 0.71 -4.97 -14.66
C GLU A 222 1.04 -6.32 -15.28
N LYS A 223 0.79 -7.41 -14.54
CA LYS A 223 1.17 -8.76 -14.99
C LYS A 223 0.16 -9.41 -15.92
N THR A 224 -1.13 -9.12 -15.75
CA THR A 224 -2.18 -9.90 -16.41
C THR A 224 -3.00 -9.11 -17.41
N HIS A 225 -3.07 -7.78 -17.29
CA HIS A 225 -3.89 -6.94 -18.15
C HIS A 225 -3.23 -5.60 -18.50
N PRO A 226 -2.15 -5.57 -19.30
CA PRO A 226 -1.44 -4.32 -19.64
C PRO A 226 -2.32 -3.22 -20.27
N PHE A 227 -3.42 -3.61 -20.92
CA PHE A 227 -4.42 -2.68 -21.46
C PHE A 227 -5.13 -1.82 -20.39
N ILE A 228 -5.02 -2.20 -19.12
CA ILE A 228 -5.55 -1.46 -17.96
C ILE A 228 -4.60 -0.33 -17.54
N LEU A 229 -3.29 -0.44 -17.79
CA LEU A 229 -2.30 0.54 -17.31
C LEU A 229 -2.61 2.00 -17.69
N PRO A 230 -3.12 2.31 -18.91
CA PRO A 230 -3.49 3.67 -19.26
C PRO A 230 -4.64 4.25 -18.42
N HIS A 231 -5.41 3.41 -17.72
CA HIS A 231 -6.53 3.83 -16.88
C HIS A 231 -6.13 4.04 -15.41
N LEU A 232 -4.95 3.56 -14.99
CA LEU A 232 -4.50 3.68 -13.60
C LEU A 232 -4.13 5.13 -13.28
N SER A 233 -4.63 5.61 -12.14
CA SER A 233 -4.16 6.85 -11.50
C SER A 233 -2.66 6.78 -11.30
N ARG A 234 -1.94 7.84 -11.65
CA ARG A 234 -0.47 7.87 -11.49
C ARG A 234 -0.02 8.34 -10.12
N LEU A 235 -0.96 8.63 -9.21
CA LEU A 235 -0.62 9.05 -7.86
C LEU A 235 0.10 7.94 -7.09
N LYS A 236 1.17 8.31 -6.39
CA LYS A 236 1.80 7.47 -5.37
C LYS A 236 0.77 7.11 -4.30
N SER A 237 0.82 5.89 -3.78
CA SER A 237 -0.02 5.53 -2.64
C SER A 237 0.38 6.34 -1.40
N PRO A 238 -0.47 6.43 -0.37
CA PRO A 238 -0.11 7.14 0.86
C PRO A 238 1.19 6.65 1.51
N GLN A 239 1.52 5.35 1.40
CA GLN A 239 2.81 4.83 1.86
C GLN A 239 3.97 5.47 1.10
N ALA A 240 3.92 5.38 -0.23
CA ALA A 240 5.00 5.85 -1.10
C ALA A 240 5.14 7.38 -0.99
N LEU A 241 4.02 8.12 -0.98
CA LEU A 241 4.02 9.57 -0.81
C LEU A 241 4.61 9.99 0.54
N THR A 242 4.29 9.26 1.63
CA THR A 242 4.89 9.51 2.95
C THR A 242 6.40 9.29 2.92
N GLY A 243 6.88 8.25 2.24
CA GLY A 243 8.31 8.00 2.07
C GLY A 243 9.02 9.13 1.33
N THR A 244 8.50 9.53 0.16
CA THR A 244 9.03 10.67 -0.61
C THR A 244 9.01 11.95 0.23
N PHE A 245 7.91 12.22 0.94
CA PHE A 245 7.77 13.40 1.80
C PHE A 245 8.83 13.43 2.91
N LEU A 246 8.94 12.36 3.70
CA LEU A 246 9.89 12.30 4.81
C LEU A 246 11.33 12.43 4.31
N LYS A 247 11.72 11.67 3.28
CA LYS A 247 13.10 11.69 2.78
C LYS A 247 13.49 13.02 2.16
N THR A 248 12.62 13.61 1.34
CA THR A 248 12.92 14.91 0.70
C THR A 248 12.98 16.04 1.71
N VAL A 249 12.02 16.10 2.64
CA VAL A 249 11.97 17.19 3.63
C VAL A 249 13.10 17.07 4.65
N LEU A 250 13.32 15.90 5.24
CA LEU A 250 14.37 15.71 6.25
C LEU A 250 15.77 15.88 5.63
N SER A 251 16.00 15.35 4.42
CA SER A 251 17.26 15.56 3.70
C SER A 251 17.53 17.03 3.48
N LYS A 252 16.53 17.78 3.00
CA LYS A 252 16.63 19.21 2.73
C LYS A 252 16.81 20.05 4.00
N ALA A 253 16.03 19.77 5.03
CA ALA A 253 15.97 20.59 6.24
C ALA A 253 17.16 20.36 7.17
N LEU A 254 17.66 19.11 7.24
CA LEU A 254 18.78 18.73 8.11
C LEU A 254 20.12 18.68 7.37
N GLY A 255 20.13 18.79 6.04
CA GLY A 255 21.35 18.76 5.24
C GLY A 255 22.03 17.38 5.22
N VAL A 256 21.25 16.29 5.32
CA VAL A 256 21.75 14.91 5.26
C VAL A 256 21.43 14.26 3.92
N SER A 257 22.26 13.30 3.50
CA SER A 257 21.93 12.42 2.38
C SER A 257 20.63 11.64 2.66
N PRO A 258 19.73 11.45 1.67
CA PRO A 258 18.57 10.58 1.80
C PRO A 258 18.91 9.16 2.28
N SER A 259 20.10 8.66 1.96
CA SER A 259 20.59 7.35 2.42
C SER A 259 20.78 7.24 3.94
N ARG A 260 20.88 8.38 4.64
CA ARG A 260 20.95 8.44 6.11
C ARG A 260 19.58 8.48 6.77
N ILE A 261 18.49 8.53 6.01
CA ILE A 261 17.13 8.50 6.53
C ILE A 261 16.55 7.12 6.23
N TRP A 262 16.30 6.37 7.30
CA TRP A 262 15.73 5.04 7.23
C TRP A 262 14.27 5.07 7.67
N HIS A 263 13.38 4.74 6.74
CA HIS A 263 11.94 4.82 6.86
C HIS A 263 11.31 3.43 6.96
N LEU A 264 10.69 3.16 8.11
CA LEU A 264 9.82 2.01 8.35
C LEU A 264 8.36 2.37 8.04
N ALA A 265 7.67 1.58 7.24
CA ALA A 265 6.22 1.67 7.11
C ALA A 265 5.53 0.48 7.78
N ILE A 266 4.51 0.73 8.61
CA ILE A 266 3.71 -0.30 9.27
C ILE A 266 2.32 -0.33 8.64
N MET A 267 2.03 -1.44 7.95
CA MET A 267 0.92 -1.52 6.99
C MET A 267 0.04 -2.76 7.20
N PRO A 268 -1.22 -2.76 6.75
CA PRO A 268 -2.14 -3.88 6.95
C PRO A 268 -1.99 -4.96 5.85
N CYS A 269 -0.92 -4.92 5.04
CA CYS A 269 -0.83 -5.67 3.79
C CYS A 269 0.60 -6.09 3.46
N PHE A 270 0.80 -7.33 2.98
CA PHE A 270 2.10 -7.79 2.51
C PHE A 270 2.50 -7.19 1.15
N ASP A 271 1.54 -6.92 0.27
CA ASP A 271 1.83 -6.36 -1.06
C ASP A 271 2.43 -4.94 -0.96
N LYS A 272 2.27 -4.26 0.18
CA LYS A 272 2.95 -3.00 0.49
C LYS A 272 4.48 -3.15 0.58
N LYS A 273 4.99 -4.35 0.92
CA LYS A 273 6.43 -4.68 0.85
C LYS A 273 6.90 -4.74 -0.60
N LEU A 274 6.10 -5.33 -1.49
CA LEU A 274 6.39 -5.33 -2.93
C LEU A 274 6.39 -3.91 -3.49
N GLU A 275 5.40 -3.09 -3.11
CA GLU A 275 5.36 -1.68 -3.48
C GLU A 275 6.64 -0.94 -3.09
N ALA A 276 7.10 -1.08 -1.84
CA ALA A 276 8.34 -0.45 -1.37
C ALA A 276 9.61 -0.93 -2.10
N SER A 277 9.55 -2.06 -2.81
CA SER A 277 10.68 -2.61 -3.57
C SER A 277 10.74 -2.12 -5.01
N ARG A 278 9.74 -1.37 -5.49
CA ARG A 278 9.65 -0.90 -6.89
C ARG A 278 10.73 0.12 -7.21
N GLU A 279 11.38 -0.04 -8.36
CA GLU A 279 12.51 0.81 -8.78
C GLU A 279 12.13 2.29 -8.93
N GLU A 280 10.91 2.59 -9.38
CA GLU A 280 10.41 3.95 -9.55
C GLU A 280 10.01 4.63 -8.23
N LEU A 281 9.97 3.89 -7.12
CA LEU A 281 9.72 4.42 -5.78
C LEU A 281 11.05 4.59 -5.01
N THR A 282 11.98 5.24 -5.70
CA THR A 282 13.32 5.59 -5.21
C THR A 282 13.60 7.07 -5.44
N ASP A 283 14.69 7.54 -4.85
CA ASP A 283 15.19 8.89 -5.03
C ASP A 283 15.46 9.26 -6.48
N VAL A 284 15.75 8.30 -7.36
CA VAL A 284 15.90 8.52 -8.81
C VAL A 284 14.68 9.22 -9.42
N SER A 285 13.47 9.01 -8.88
CA SER A 285 12.23 9.64 -9.38
C SER A 285 12.14 11.14 -9.11
N TRP A 286 12.77 11.63 -8.04
CA TRP A 286 12.65 13.02 -7.58
C TRP A 286 14.00 13.77 -7.46
N SER A 287 15.12 13.06 -7.38
CA SER A 287 16.48 13.61 -7.45
C SER A 287 16.76 14.05 -8.88
N SER A 288 16.73 15.36 -9.11
CA SER A 288 17.13 15.95 -10.39
C SER A 288 18.57 15.54 -10.73
N LEU A 289 18.77 14.88 -11.87
CA LEU A 289 20.08 14.65 -12.51
C LEU A 289 20.89 15.93 -12.80
N ASP A 290 20.37 17.12 -12.48
CA ASP A 290 20.96 18.43 -12.78
C ASP A 290 22.00 18.92 -11.75
N SER A 291 22.28 18.15 -10.70
CA SER A 291 23.46 18.43 -9.87
C SER A 291 24.67 17.86 -10.59
N GLY A 292 25.32 18.67 -11.45
CA GLY A 292 26.52 18.34 -12.24
C GLY A 292 27.79 18.00 -11.44
N VAL A 293 27.66 17.28 -10.33
CA VAL A 293 28.75 16.64 -9.61
C VAL A 293 28.62 15.15 -9.86
N ALA A 294 29.26 14.68 -10.92
CA ALA A 294 29.49 13.25 -11.11
C ALA A 294 30.41 12.75 -9.99
N SER A 295 29.82 12.31 -8.87
CA SER A 295 30.54 11.46 -7.92
C SER A 295 30.75 10.11 -8.60
N ALA A 296 32.00 9.72 -8.75
CA ALA A 296 32.48 8.58 -9.53
C ALA A 296 32.22 7.20 -8.87
N GLU A 297 31.15 7.05 -8.09
CA GLU A 297 30.71 5.77 -7.54
C GLU A 297 29.30 5.44 -8.04
N PRO A 298 28.99 4.17 -8.35
CA PRO A 298 27.63 3.75 -8.66
C PRO A 298 26.77 3.94 -7.42
N GLN A 299 26.17 5.13 -7.27
CA GLN A 299 25.22 5.39 -6.20
C GLN A 299 24.06 4.41 -6.34
N THR A 300 23.90 3.55 -5.34
CA THR A 300 22.73 2.71 -5.17
C THR A 300 21.53 3.63 -4.90
N SER A 301 20.45 3.48 -5.67
CA SER A 301 19.23 4.25 -5.48
C SER A 301 18.69 4.06 -4.07
N VAL A 302 18.25 5.14 -3.44
CA VAL A 302 17.67 5.14 -2.10
C VAL A 302 16.16 4.96 -2.24
N ARG A 303 15.60 3.91 -1.63
CA ARG A 303 14.15 3.67 -1.63
C ARG A 303 13.40 4.80 -0.92
N ASP A 304 12.17 5.10 -1.35
CA ASP A 304 11.28 6.00 -0.61
C ASP A 304 10.89 5.39 0.76
N VAL A 305 10.76 4.06 0.81
CA VAL A 305 10.45 3.27 2.01
C VAL A 305 11.47 2.14 2.12
N ASP A 306 12.25 2.10 3.20
CA ASP A 306 13.36 1.16 3.33
C ASP A 306 12.89 -0.23 3.77
N CYS A 307 11.93 -0.27 4.69
CA CYS A 307 11.36 -1.52 5.18
C CYS A 307 9.86 -1.35 5.45
N VAL A 308 9.08 -2.37 5.11
CA VAL A 308 7.66 -2.46 5.46
C VAL A 308 7.45 -3.66 6.36
N ILE A 309 6.74 -3.47 7.47
CA ILE A 309 6.27 -4.57 8.32
C ILE A 309 4.75 -4.54 8.44
N THR A 310 4.17 -5.70 8.68
CA THR A 310 2.73 -5.84 8.85
C THR A 310 2.27 -5.60 10.29
N ALA A 311 0.95 -5.47 10.51
CA ALA A 311 0.38 -5.40 11.86
C ALA A 311 0.75 -6.63 12.72
N ARG A 312 0.80 -7.82 12.09
CA ARG A 312 1.27 -9.06 12.73
C ARG A 312 2.74 -8.98 13.11
N GLU A 313 3.58 -8.52 12.18
CA GLU A 313 5.03 -8.38 12.43
C GLU A 313 5.35 -7.32 13.48
N LEU A 314 4.47 -6.34 13.72
CA LEU A 314 4.62 -5.42 14.85
C LEU A 314 4.51 -6.15 16.21
N LEU A 315 3.61 -7.13 16.33
CA LEU A 315 3.52 -7.98 17.53
C LEU A 315 4.78 -8.85 17.69
N THR A 316 5.28 -9.40 16.58
CA THR A 316 6.51 -10.19 16.55
C THR A 316 7.72 -9.33 16.91
N LEU A 317 7.80 -8.10 16.38
CA LEU A 317 8.87 -7.15 16.68
C LEU A 317 8.95 -6.87 18.18
N ALA A 318 7.82 -6.60 18.83
CA ALA A 318 7.76 -6.41 20.28
C ALA A 318 8.22 -7.65 21.04
N SER A 319 7.70 -8.82 20.64
CA SER A 319 8.06 -10.11 21.25
C SER A 319 9.56 -10.43 21.13
N SER A 320 10.15 -10.20 19.95
CA SER A 320 11.57 -10.46 19.68
C SER A 320 12.49 -9.53 20.49
N ARG A 321 12.02 -8.33 20.84
CA ARG A 321 12.72 -7.41 21.75
C ARG A 321 12.41 -7.67 23.23
N GLY A 322 11.57 -8.66 23.55
CA GLY A 322 11.15 -8.98 24.91
C GLY A 322 10.22 -7.93 25.54
N ILE A 323 9.53 -7.14 24.72
CA ILE A 323 8.67 -6.04 25.15
C ILE A 323 7.21 -6.50 25.10
N SER A 324 6.50 -6.35 26.22
CA SER A 324 5.05 -6.49 26.27
C SER A 324 4.39 -5.17 25.90
N LEU A 325 3.70 -5.12 24.77
CA LEU A 325 2.99 -3.92 24.31
C LEU A 325 1.94 -3.44 25.33
N LEU A 326 1.27 -4.35 26.02
CA LEU A 326 0.29 -4.04 27.07
C LEU A 326 0.91 -3.43 28.33
N ALA A 327 2.21 -3.63 28.56
CA ALA A 327 2.92 -3.04 29.69
C ALA A 327 3.39 -1.60 29.41
N LEU A 328 3.29 -1.14 28.16
CA LEU A 328 3.66 0.22 27.79
C LEU A 328 2.60 1.21 28.25
N PRO A 329 2.98 2.45 28.61
CA PRO A 329 2.02 3.49 28.94
C PRO A 329 1.06 3.79 27.79
N LEU A 330 -0.23 3.95 28.09
CA LEU A 330 -1.24 4.39 27.11
C LEU A 330 -1.43 5.92 27.17
N ASN A 331 -0.33 6.66 27.23
CA ASN A 331 -0.33 8.12 27.29
C ASN A 331 0.70 8.72 26.31
N PRO A 332 0.55 10.01 25.95
CA PRO A 332 1.49 10.67 25.05
C PRO A 332 2.94 10.55 25.51
N LEU A 333 3.84 10.41 24.55
CA LEU A 333 5.28 10.48 24.80
C LEU A 333 5.66 11.82 25.45
N SER A 334 6.70 11.79 26.28
CA SER A 334 7.31 13.00 26.80
C SER A 334 7.90 13.84 25.65
N PRO A 335 7.85 15.19 25.71
CA PRO A 335 8.43 16.08 24.70
C PRO A 335 9.91 15.83 24.37
N ALA A 336 10.65 15.16 25.26
CA ALA A 336 12.03 14.74 25.02
C ALA A 336 12.17 13.69 23.90
N PHE A 337 11.12 12.89 23.65
CA PHE A 337 11.08 11.82 22.64
C PHE A 337 10.20 12.18 21.44
N THR A 338 9.67 13.41 21.39
CA THR A 338 8.87 13.91 20.27
C THR A 338 9.44 15.25 19.79
N PRO A 339 10.60 15.24 19.11
CA PRO A 339 11.13 16.45 18.52
C PRO A 339 10.16 16.99 17.46
N GLN A 340 10.01 18.31 17.40
CA GLN A 340 9.22 18.95 16.34
C GLN A 340 9.84 18.63 14.98
N PHE A 341 8.98 18.44 13.98
CA PHE A 341 9.43 18.26 12.62
C PHE A 341 10.13 19.55 12.12
N PRO A 342 11.19 19.46 11.29
CA PRO A 342 12.07 20.60 11.03
C PRO A 342 11.42 21.85 10.40
N ASP A 343 10.32 21.68 9.66
CA ASP A 343 9.56 22.78 9.05
C ASP A 343 8.21 22.94 9.76
N ARG A 344 7.87 24.16 10.20
CA ARG A 344 6.68 24.41 11.02
C ARG A 344 5.35 24.23 10.28
N VAL A 345 5.30 24.57 9.00
CA VAL A 345 4.08 24.41 8.18
C VAL A 345 3.81 22.92 7.99
N LEU A 346 4.87 22.17 7.69
CA LEU A 346 4.81 20.72 7.51
C LEU A 346 4.61 19.97 8.84
N ASP A 347 5.19 20.43 9.95
CA ASP A 347 4.93 19.93 11.30
C ASP A 347 3.45 20.08 11.65
N THR A 348 2.89 21.27 11.38
CA THR A 348 1.45 21.51 11.56
C THR A 348 0.62 20.57 10.70
N PHE A 349 1.04 20.27 9.48
CA PHE A 349 0.34 19.32 8.61
C PHE A 349 0.41 17.89 9.15
N LEU A 350 1.58 17.43 9.60
CA LEU A 350 1.80 16.08 10.14
C LEU A 350 1.12 15.84 11.49
N CYS A 351 1.18 16.82 12.40
CA CYS A 351 0.65 16.70 13.75
C CYS A 351 -0.84 17.04 13.85
N ARG A 352 -1.43 17.59 12.78
CA ARG A 352 -2.85 17.91 12.76
C ARG A 352 -3.65 16.62 12.68
N LYS A 353 -4.36 16.31 13.76
CA LYS A 353 -5.54 15.44 13.69
C LYS A 353 -6.60 16.21 12.90
N PRO A 354 -7.05 15.74 11.73
CA PRO A 354 -8.12 16.43 11.04
C PRO A 354 -9.37 16.33 11.92
N ARG A 355 -9.83 17.45 12.50
CA ARG A 355 -11.19 17.52 13.04
C ARG A 355 -12.14 17.21 11.87
N GLY A 356 -12.82 16.07 11.90
CA GLY A 356 -13.62 15.58 10.77
C GLY A 356 -12.82 14.88 9.67
N SER A 357 -11.72 14.19 9.99
CA SER A 357 -11.20 13.11 9.13
C SER A 357 -12.30 12.06 9.01
N GLU A 358 -13.13 12.16 7.97
CA GLU A 358 -14.25 11.28 7.62
C GLU A 358 -13.81 9.81 7.53
N GLN A 359 -13.54 9.15 8.66
CA GLN A 359 -13.52 7.69 8.74
C GLN A 359 -14.92 7.30 9.15
N SER A 360 -15.86 7.57 8.23
CA SER A 360 -17.26 7.22 8.41
C SER A 360 -17.55 5.89 7.73
N LEU A 361 -18.67 5.27 8.09
CA LEU A 361 -19.16 4.09 7.39
C LEU A 361 -19.35 4.34 5.87
N GLU A 362 -19.53 5.60 5.45
CA GLU A 362 -19.70 5.97 4.04
C GLU A 362 -18.38 5.95 3.26
N THR A 363 -17.29 6.41 3.88
CA THR A 363 -15.94 6.36 3.29
C THR A 363 -15.43 4.94 3.18
N GLY A 364 -15.90 4.05 4.06
CA GLY A 364 -15.47 2.66 4.12
C GLY A 364 -14.04 2.52 4.66
N THR A 365 -13.55 1.29 4.60
CA THR A 365 -12.32 0.81 5.26
C THR A 365 -11.06 0.94 4.40
N SER A 366 -11.18 1.38 3.15
CA SER A 366 -10.10 1.52 2.18
C SER A 366 -9.36 2.86 2.25
N GLY A 367 -9.94 3.85 2.95
CA GLY A 367 -9.42 5.21 3.03
C GLY A 367 -10.24 6.28 2.30
N GLY A 368 -11.39 5.93 1.70
CA GLY A 368 -12.39 6.93 1.30
C GLY A 368 -12.17 7.63 -0.04
N TYR A 369 -11.33 7.10 -0.93
CA TYR A 369 -10.99 7.72 -2.23
C TYR A 369 -12.21 8.10 -3.06
N LEU A 370 -13.08 7.15 -3.35
CA LEU A 370 -14.29 7.39 -4.12
C LEU A 370 -15.24 8.34 -3.40
N HIS A 371 -15.33 8.25 -2.07
CA HIS A 371 -16.20 9.13 -1.30
C HIS A 371 -15.73 10.58 -1.39
N HIS A 372 -14.43 10.81 -1.23
CA HIS A 372 -13.83 12.14 -1.34
C HIS A 372 -14.05 12.73 -2.73
N VAL A 373 -13.85 11.95 -3.81
CA VAL A 373 -14.14 12.38 -5.18
C VAL A 373 -15.62 12.79 -5.31
N LEU A 374 -16.57 12.00 -4.82
CA LEU A 374 -17.99 12.36 -4.86
C LEU A 374 -18.29 13.65 -4.10
N LYS A 375 -17.72 13.81 -2.90
CA LYS A 375 -17.92 14.99 -2.05
C LYS A 375 -17.28 16.25 -2.64
N ALA A 376 -16.09 16.13 -3.23
CA ALA A 376 -15.41 17.23 -3.93
C ALA A 376 -16.27 17.74 -5.08
N PHE A 377 -16.78 16.84 -5.93
CA PHE A 377 -17.67 17.20 -7.03
C PHE A 377 -19.02 17.73 -6.52
N GLN A 378 -19.57 17.19 -5.43
CA GLN A 378 -20.79 17.69 -4.81
C GLN A 378 -20.61 19.13 -4.28
N ALA A 379 -19.49 19.42 -3.61
CA ALA A 379 -19.18 20.75 -3.09
C ALA A 379 -19.02 21.78 -4.22
N ARG A 380 -18.49 21.36 -5.38
CA ARG A 380 -18.38 22.19 -6.60
C ARG A 380 -19.72 22.35 -7.34
N ASN A 381 -20.74 21.54 -7.03
CA ASN A 381 -22.06 21.57 -7.66
C ASN A 381 -23.19 21.65 -6.61
N PRO A 382 -23.45 22.84 -6.03
CA PRO A 382 -24.44 23.00 -4.97
C PRO A 382 -25.84 22.49 -5.35
N GLY A 383 -26.50 21.80 -4.42
CA GLY A 383 -27.81 21.19 -4.62
C GLY A 383 -27.78 19.81 -5.30
N SER A 384 -26.61 19.30 -5.69
CA SER A 384 -26.48 17.94 -6.20
C SER A 384 -26.60 16.89 -5.09
N GLU A 385 -27.10 15.70 -5.46
CA GLU A 385 -27.34 14.58 -4.54
C GLU A 385 -26.52 13.35 -4.95
N ILE A 386 -25.90 12.69 -3.97
CA ILE A 386 -25.19 11.43 -4.17
C ILE A 386 -26.19 10.28 -4.02
N VAL A 387 -26.53 9.64 -5.13
CA VAL A 387 -27.40 8.47 -5.18
C VAL A 387 -26.56 7.20 -5.21
N THR A 388 -26.75 6.32 -4.21
CA THR A 388 -26.05 5.04 -4.13
C THR A 388 -26.90 3.92 -4.72
N GLN A 389 -26.35 3.19 -5.69
CA GLN A 389 -26.98 2.01 -6.28
C GLN A 389 -26.30 0.75 -5.76
N ARG A 390 -26.91 0.12 -4.75
CA ARG A 390 -26.41 -1.11 -4.14
C ARG A 390 -26.97 -2.33 -4.86
N GLY A 391 -26.08 -3.18 -5.36
CA GLY A 391 -26.43 -4.50 -5.87
C GLY A 391 -26.55 -5.54 -4.75
N ARG A 392 -26.64 -6.82 -5.12
CA ARG A 392 -26.60 -7.95 -4.16
C ARG A 392 -25.21 -8.17 -3.53
N ASN A 393 -24.18 -7.61 -4.14
CA ASN A 393 -22.79 -7.78 -3.73
C ASN A 393 -22.33 -6.53 -2.98
N ALA A 394 -22.02 -6.66 -1.69
CA ALA A 394 -21.61 -5.53 -0.85
C ALA A 394 -20.26 -4.92 -1.28
N ASP A 395 -19.40 -5.71 -1.94
CA ASP A 395 -18.10 -5.29 -2.46
C ASP A 395 -18.18 -4.60 -3.83
N VAL A 396 -19.38 -4.47 -4.41
CA VAL A 396 -19.60 -3.73 -5.66
C VAL A 396 -20.73 -2.72 -5.48
N VAL A 397 -20.39 -1.45 -5.49
CA VAL A 397 -21.36 -0.36 -5.30
C VAL A 397 -21.15 0.69 -6.37
N GLU A 398 -22.22 1.08 -7.06
CA GLU A 398 -22.20 2.18 -8.02
C GLU A 398 -22.77 3.44 -7.38
N TYR A 399 -22.21 4.60 -7.74
CA TYR A 399 -22.58 5.90 -7.22
C TYR A 399 -22.82 6.86 -8.38
N LEU A 400 -23.88 7.66 -8.25
CA LEU A 400 -24.26 8.69 -9.19
C LEU A 400 -24.36 10.01 -8.43
N LEU A 401 -23.62 11.03 -8.88
CA LEU A 401 -23.86 12.40 -8.45
C LEU A 401 -24.88 13.02 -9.41
N MET A 402 -26.06 13.33 -8.91
CA MET A 402 -27.18 13.85 -9.69
C MET A 402 -27.28 15.36 -9.50
N SER A 403 -27.43 16.12 -10.60
CA SER A 403 -27.73 17.54 -10.54
C SER A 403 -29.15 17.77 -9.99
N PRO A 404 -29.46 18.98 -9.50
CA PRO A 404 -30.84 19.34 -9.13
C PRO A 404 -31.86 19.14 -10.26
N GLY A 405 -31.40 19.19 -11.53
CA GLY A 405 -32.22 18.96 -12.72
C GLY A 405 -32.41 17.49 -13.11
N GLY A 406 -31.83 16.55 -12.35
CA GLY A 406 -31.94 15.10 -12.61
C GLY A 406 -30.93 14.55 -13.62
N GLU A 407 -29.89 15.30 -13.97
CA GLU A 407 -28.81 14.84 -14.87
C GLU A 407 -27.66 14.23 -14.06
N ALA A 408 -27.04 13.15 -14.57
CA ALA A 408 -25.88 12.55 -13.92
C ALA A 408 -24.60 13.36 -14.20
N LEU A 409 -24.08 14.03 -13.17
CA LEU A 409 -22.85 14.82 -13.22
C LEU A 409 -21.59 13.95 -13.14
N LEU A 410 -21.63 12.90 -12.32
CA LEU A 410 -20.52 11.99 -12.12
C LEU A 410 -21.05 10.57 -11.90
N LYS A 411 -20.46 9.60 -12.59
CA LYS A 411 -20.67 8.17 -12.30
C LYS A 411 -19.38 7.59 -11.74
N ALA A 412 -19.44 6.97 -10.57
CA ALA A 412 -18.30 6.30 -9.95
C ALA A 412 -18.69 4.91 -9.44
N ALA A 413 -17.71 4.05 -9.21
CA ALA A 413 -17.97 2.73 -8.64
C ALA A 413 -16.85 2.22 -7.73
N ARG A 414 -17.22 1.35 -6.80
CA ARG A 414 -16.33 0.62 -5.92
C ARG A 414 -16.31 -0.85 -6.32
N TYR A 415 -15.13 -1.44 -6.45
CA TYR A 415 -14.91 -2.86 -6.77
C TYR A 415 -13.86 -3.45 -5.83
N TYR A 416 -14.31 -4.16 -4.80
CA TYR A 416 -13.42 -4.83 -3.84
C TYR A 416 -13.38 -6.33 -4.08
N GLY A 417 -12.24 -6.97 -3.82
CA GLY A 417 -12.05 -8.41 -4.02
C GLY A 417 -11.78 -8.82 -5.47
N PHE A 418 -10.80 -9.69 -5.68
CA PHE A 418 -10.35 -10.12 -7.01
C PHE A 418 -11.44 -10.65 -7.94
N ARG A 419 -12.43 -11.37 -7.40
CA ARG A 419 -13.56 -11.86 -8.21
C ARG A 419 -14.31 -10.72 -8.90
N ASN A 420 -14.47 -9.58 -8.21
CA ASN A 420 -15.14 -8.41 -8.74
C ASN A 420 -14.22 -7.63 -9.68
N ILE A 421 -12.93 -7.54 -9.35
CA ILE A 421 -11.90 -6.94 -10.21
C ILE A 421 -11.84 -7.63 -11.58
N GLN A 422 -11.84 -8.97 -11.60
CA GLN A 422 -11.89 -9.75 -12.85
C GLN A 422 -13.12 -9.40 -13.70
N ASN A 423 -14.26 -9.08 -13.08
CA ASN A 423 -15.45 -8.64 -13.80
C ASN A 423 -15.28 -7.24 -14.40
N LEU A 424 -14.70 -6.31 -13.65
CA LEU A 424 -14.39 -4.95 -14.12
C LEU A 424 -13.43 -4.98 -15.31
N VAL A 425 -12.31 -5.70 -15.17
CA VAL A 425 -11.27 -5.80 -16.20
C VAL A 425 -11.82 -6.40 -17.49
N ARG A 426 -12.66 -7.43 -17.42
CA ARG A 426 -13.31 -8.01 -18.61
C ARG A 426 -14.19 -7.00 -19.34
N LYS A 427 -14.82 -6.06 -18.63
CA LYS A 427 -15.65 -5.01 -19.24
C LYS A 427 -14.81 -3.90 -19.89
N LEU A 428 -13.58 -3.68 -19.42
CA LEU A 428 -12.64 -2.67 -19.95
C LEU A 428 -11.78 -3.21 -21.11
N LYS A 429 -11.85 -4.52 -21.40
CA LYS A 429 -11.08 -5.13 -22.48
C LYS A 429 -11.47 -4.52 -23.83
N PRO A 430 -10.51 -4.01 -24.62
CA PRO A 430 -10.80 -3.47 -25.95
C PRO A 430 -11.47 -4.53 -26.85
N ALA A 431 -12.43 -4.09 -27.67
CA ALA A 431 -13.08 -4.95 -28.64
C ALA A 431 -12.04 -5.56 -29.59
N ARG A 432 -12.03 -6.89 -29.74
CA ARG A 432 -11.12 -7.56 -30.68
C ARG A 432 -11.47 -7.12 -32.10
N VAL A 433 -10.54 -6.46 -32.78
CA VAL A 433 -10.65 -6.23 -34.23
C VAL A 433 -10.56 -7.60 -34.90
N SER A 434 -11.66 -8.03 -35.53
CA SER A 434 -11.73 -9.31 -36.25
C SER A 434 -10.67 -9.36 -37.35
N ARG A 435 -9.53 -10.01 -37.08
CA ARG A 435 -8.52 -10.35 -38.09
C ARG A 435 -8.98 -11.57 -38.89
N LEU A 436 -10.02 -11.40 -39.70
CA LEU A 436 -10.26 -12.31 -40.81
C LEU A 436 -9.29 -11.92 -41.93
N PRO A 437 -8.40 -12.83 -42.38
CA PRO A 437 -7.55 -12.58 -43.54
C PRO A 437 -8.45 -12.35 -44.76
N GLY A 438 -8.45 -11.12 -45.31
CA GLY A 438 -9.20 -10.77 -46.51
C GLY A 438 -10.39 -9.82 -46.33
N ALA A 439 -10.75 -9.42 -45.10
CA ALA A 439 -11.74 -8.36 -44.90
C ALA A 439 -11.09 -6.99 -45.16
N ARG A 440 -11.39 -6.37 -46.32
CA ARG A 440 -10.98 -5.00 -46.64
C ARG A 440 -11.43 -4.05 -45.53
N VAL A 441 -10.49 -3.28 -45.00
CA VAL A 441 -10.76 -2.12 -44.15
C VAL A 441 -11.69 -1.19 -44.94
N PRO A 442 -12.87 -0.78 -44.42
CA PRO A 442 -13.72 0.16 -45.12
C PRO A 442 -13.04 1.53 -45.09
N THR A 443 -12.41 1.90 -46.20
CA THR A 443 -12.05 3.29 -46.48
C THR A 443 -13.35 4.08 -46.60
N ALA A 444 -13.43 5.19 -45.87
CA ALA A 444 -14.54 6.11 -45.95
C ALA A 444 -14.67 6.63 -47.40
N SER A 445 -15.69 6.19 -48.12
CA SER A 445 -16.19 6.91 -49.29
C SER A 445 -17.71 6.87 -49.33
N ALA A 446 -18.25 8.00 -49.76
CA ALA A 446 -19.64 8.40 -49.62
C ALA A 446 -20.62 7.52 -50.42
N GLY A 447 -21.81 7.33 -49.84
CA GLY A 447 -23.05 7.12 -50.58
C GLY A 447 -23.41 5.66 -50.88
N SER A 448 -24.11 4.99 -49.97
CA SER A 448 -25.18 4.07 -50.34
C SER A 448 -26.06 3.68 -49.15
N ASN A 449 -27.35 4.00 -49.23
CA ASN A 449 -28.39 3.49 -48.34
C ASN A 449 -28.53 1.97 -48.52
N ARG A 450 -28.06 1.17 -47.55
CA ARG A 450 -28.48 -0.24 -47.41
C ARG A 450 -28.91 -0.54 -45.99
N ARG A 451 -30.19 -0.92 -45.86
CA ARG A 451 -30.88 -1.36 -44.65
C ARG A 451 -30.07 -2.45 -43.95
N GLN A 452 -29.76 -2.25 -42.67
CA GLN A 452 -29.22 -3.28 -41.79
C GLN A 452 -30.31 -4.32 -41.46
N PRO A 453 -29.97 -5.62 -41.40
CA PRO A 453 -30.88 -6.62 -40.89
C PRO A 453 -30.98 -6.50 -39.36
N ILE A 454 -32.21 -6.36 -38.88
CA ILE A 454 -32.56 -6.41 -37.46
C ILE A 454 -32.21 -7.81 -36.94
N SER A 455 -31.10 -7.94 -36.20
CA SER A 455 -30.88 -9.12 -35.36
C SER A 455 -31.66 -8.95 -34.06
N ARG A 456 -32.59 -9.90 -33.83
CA ARG A 456 -33.33 -10.05 -32.58
C ARG A 456 -32.40 -10.60 -31.50
N SER A 457 -31.67 -9.72 -30.84
CA SER A 457 -31.11 -9.96 -29.50
C SER A 457 -30.91 -8.61 -28.81
N GLY A 458 -32.02 -7.92 -28.55
CA GLY A 458 -32.04 -6.69 -27.76
C GLY A 458 -31.83 -7.01 -26.29
N ALA A 459 -30.58 -6.87 -25.82
CA ALA A 459 -30.15 -6.51 -24.46
C ALA A 459 -28.70 -6.99 -24.22
N SER A 460 -27.70 -6.23 -24.67
CA SER A 460 -26.37 -6.09 -24.02
C SER A 460 -25.32 -5.36 -24.87
N ALA A 461 -25.57 -5.11 -26.16
CA ALA A 461 -24.65 -4.36 -27.01
C ALA A 461 -24.86 -2.84 -26.85
N GLY A 462 -24.38 -2.26 -25.73
CA GLY A 462 -24.45 -0.81 -25.51
C GLY A 462 -24.03 -0.26 -24.14
N SER A 463 -23.68 -1.07 -23.14
CA SER A 463 -23.18 -0.53 -21.86
C SER A 463 -21.66 -0.55 -21.81
N GLY A 464 -21.02 0.39 -22.50
CA GLY A 464 -19.65 0.77 -22.16
C GLY A 464 -19.59 1.17 -20.68
N VAL A 465 -18.50 0.83 -20.00
CA VAL A 465 -18.28 1.23 -18.61
C VAL A 465 -18.02 2.74 -18.58
N ASP A 466 -19.08 3.55 -18.52
CA ASP A 466 -18.98 5.00 -18.43
C ASP A 466 -18.89 5.43 -16.96
N PHE A 467 -17.77 5.09 -16.32
CA PHE A 467 -17.40 5.67 -15.03
C PHE A 467 -16.38 6.78 -15.25
N ALA A 468 -16.42 7.81 -14.41
CA ALA A 468 -15.36 8.79 -14.28
C ALA A 468 -14.23 8.22 -13.41
N TYR A 469 -14.59 7.60 -12.28
CA TYR A 469 -13.66 7.03 -11.32
C TYR A 469 -14.13 5.66 -10.83
N VAL A 470 -13.20 4.72 -10.67
CA VAL A 470 -13.46 3.43 -10.03
C VAL A 470 -12.40 3.16 -8.97
N GLU A 471 -12.86 3.00 -7.73
CA GLU A 471 -12.02 2.55 -6.62
C GLU A 471 -11.93 1.03 -6.62
N VAL A 472 -10.70 0.53 -6.63
CA VAL A 472 -10.36 -0.89 -6.77
C VAL A 472 -9.48 -1.32 -5.60
N MET A 473 -9.94 -2.32 -4.84
CA MET A 473 -9.17 -2.90 -3.73
C MET A 473 -9.13 -4.42 -3.88
N ALA A 474 -7.93 -4.99 -3.78
CA ALA A 474 -7.67 -6.43 -3.89
C ALA A 474 -8.42 -7.26 -2.83
N CYS A 475 -8.49 -6.73 -1.59
CA CYS A 475 -9.11 -7.41 -0.46
C CYS A 475 -10.62 -7.11 -0.40
N PRO A 476 -11.48 -8.12 -0.19
CA PRO A 476 -12.90 -7.90 0.08
C PRO A 476 -13.06 -7.15 1.40
N GLY A 477 -13.96 -6.18 1.45
CA GLY A 477 -14.11 -5.31 2.61
C GLY A 477 -12.93 -4.35 2.85
N GLY A 478 -12.02 -4.14 1.90
CA GLY A 478 -10.97 -3.12 1.97
C GLY A 478 -9.76 -3.48 2.85
N CYS A 479 -9.02 -2.45 3.28
CA CYS A 479 -7.70 -2.63 3.91
C CYS A 479 -7.75 -3.13 5.36
N THR A 480 -8.88 -3.00 6.06
CA THR A 480 -9.07 -3.55 7.42
C THR A 480 -9.07 -5.08 7.43
N ASN A 481 -9.40 -5.70 6.28
CA ASN A 481 -9.28 -7.13 6.01
C ASN A 481 -8.01 -7.48 5.20
N GLY A 482 -7.00 -6.62 5.22
CA GLY A 482 -5.75 -6.84 4.50
C GLY A 482 -4.98 -8.08 4.99
N GLY A 483 -4.23 -8.73 4.10
CA GLY A 483 -3.52 -9.98 4.41
C GLY A 483 -2.53 -9.89 5.58
N GLY A 484 -2.00 -8.69 5.88
CA GLY A 484 -1.06 -8.42 6.96
C GLY A 484 -1.70 -8.03 8.30
N GLN A 485 -3.03 -8.04 8.41
CA GLN A 485 -3.73 -7.70 9.64
C GLN A 485 -3.60 -8.80 10.70
N ILE A 486 -3.71 -8.42 11.98
CA ILE A 486 -3.69 -9.36 13.10
C ILE A 486 -4.90 -10.29 12.96
N ARG A 487 -4.66 -11.61 12.98
CA ARG A 487 -5.74 -12.60 12.95
C ARG A 487 -6.20 -12.93 14.37
N ILE A 488 -7.34 -13.60 14.47
CA ILE A 488 -7.88 -14.05 15.76
C ILE A 488 -6.87 -14.91 16.53
N GLU A 489 -6.12 -15.77 15.82
CA GLU A 489 -5.12 -16.61 16.48
C GLU A 489 -3.97 -15.76 17.04
N ASP A 490 -3.42 -14.85 16.23
CA ASP A 490 -2.35 -13.94 16.65
C ASP A 490 -2.80 -13.07 17.85
N ALA A 491 -4.04 -12.56 17.82
CA ALA A 491 -4.61 -11.73 18.89
C ALA A 491 -4.79 -12.50 20.21
N ARG A 492 -5.24 -13.76 20.14
CA ARG A 492 -5.34 -14.65 21.30
C ARG A 492 -3.97 -14.91 21.89
N GLU A 493 -2.97 -15.19 21.05
CA GLU A 493 -1.61 -15.42 21.50
C GLU A 493 -1.03 -14.18 22.19
N ALA A 494 -1.13 -13.01 21.55
CA ALA A 494 -0.65 -11.74 22.09
C ALA A 494 -1.29 -11.39 23.46
N SER A 495 -2.59 -11.68 23.62
CA SER A 495 -3.32 -11.44 24.87
C SER A 495 -2.99 -12.48 25.95
N SER A 496 -2.78 -13.75 25.57
CA SER A 496 -2.55 -14.87 26.51
C SER A 496 -1.19 -14.79 27.21
N ARG A 497 -0.17 -14.17 26.60
CA ARG A 497 1.15 -13.97 27.21
C ARG A 497 1.14 -13.11 28.49
N VAL A 498 -0.01 -12.53 28.84
CA VAL A 498 -0.25 -11.78 30.09
C VAL A 498 -0.81 -12.65 31.22
N HIS A 499 -1.38 -13.82 30.92
CA HIS A 499 -1.92 -14.74 31.91
C HIS A 499 -1.19 -16.06 31.81
N SER A 500 -0.17 -16.22 32.68
CA SER A 500 0.66 -17.42 32.80
C SER A 500 -0.15 -18.65 33.23
N VAL A 501 -0.86 -19.28 32.30
CA VAL A 501 -1.34 -20.66 32.43
C VAL A 501 -1.17 -21.36 31.08
N PRO A 502 -0.22 -22.29 30.95
CA PRO A 502 -0.13 -23.11 29.75
C PRO A 502 -1.28 -24.13 29.78
N SER A 503 -2.36 -23.87 29.05
CA SER A 503 -3.30 -24.94 28.71
C SER A 503 -2.75 -25.72 27.53
N ALA A 504 -2.60 -27.05 27.70
CA ALA A 504 -2.04 -27.96 26.70
C ALA A 504 -2.91 -28.16 25.44
N ASP A 505 -4.10 -27.55 25.39
CA ASP A 505 -4.99 -27.62 24.23
C ASP A 505 -4.82 -26.39 23.32
N SER A 506 -4.41 -26.63 22.08
CA SER A 506 -4.44 -25.60 21.03
C SER A 506 -5.88 -25.11 20.85
N PRO A 507 -6.15 -23.79 20.90
CA PRO A 507 -7.51 -23.29 20.74
C PRO A 507 -8.09 -23.73 19.39
N PRO A 508 -9.40 -24.04 19.32
CA PRO A 508 -10.03 -24.47 18.08
C PRO A 508 -9.86 -23.41 16.99
N LYS A 509 -9.63 -23.87 15.76
CA LYS A 509 -9.54 -23.00 14.58
C LYS A 509 -10.78 -22.12 14.50
N PRO A 510 -10.65 -20.79 14.27
CA PRO A 510 -11.80 -19.89 14.22
C PRO A 510 -12.78 -20.31 13.13
N SER A 511 -14.06 -20.25 13.44
CA SER A 511 -15.10 -20.45 12.44
C SER A 511 -15.19 -19.23 11.49
N PRO A 512 -15.80 -19.37 10.30
CA PRO A 512 -16.09 -18.21 9.44
C PRO A 512 -16.99 -17.15 10.11
N HIS A 513 -17.76 -17.54 11.12
CA HIS A 513 -18.52 -16.60 11.93
C HIS A 513 -17.60 -15.77 12.83
N ASP A 514 -16.64 -16.43 13.49
CA ASP A 514 -15.65 -15.76 14.34
C ASP A 514 -14.78 -14.80 13.54
N GLN A 515 -14.36 -15.20 12.34
CA GLN A 515 -13.60 -14.34 11.41
C GLN A 515 -14.38 -13.07 11.04
N ARG A 516 -15.69 -13.19 10.76
CA ARG A 516 -16.53 -12.03 10.48
C ARG A 516 -16.73 -11.14 11.70
N ALA A 517 -16.92 -11.73 12.88
CA ALA A 517 -17.04 -10.97 14.13
C ALA A 517 -15.73 -10.26 14.50
N TRP A 518 -14.58 -10.86 14.19
CA TRP A 518 -13.27 -10.22 14.34
C TRP A 518 -13.11 -9.04 13.39
N LEU A 519 -13.39 -9.23 12.10
CA LEU A 519 -13.34 -8.13 11.14
C LEU A 519 -14.27 -6.99 11.54
N ALA A 520 -15.50 -7.30 12.00
CA ALA A 520 -16.43 -6.28 12.49
C ALA A 520 -15.86 -5.47 13.68
N ARG A 521 -15.11 -6.11 14.59
CA ARG A 521 -14.42 -5.40 15.68
C ARG A 521 -13.28 -4.52 15.20
N VAL A 522 -12.53 -4.96 14.19
CA VAL A 522 -11.47 -4.15 13.57
C VAL A 522 -12.09 -2.95 12.84
N ASP A 523 -13.18 -3.16 12.12
CA ASP A 523 -13.93 -2.10 11.43
C ASP A 523 -14.52 -1.11 12.44
N GLU A 524 -15.11 -1.59 13.54
CA GLU A 524 -15.61 -0.75 14.64
C GLU A 524 -14.50 0.12 15.22
N ALA A 525 -13.34 -0.46 15.56
CA ALA A 525 -12.18 0.28 16.05
C ALA A 525 -11.63 1.29 15.02
N TYR A 526 -11.72 0.97 13.73
CA TYR A 526 -11.33 1.88 12.64
C TYR A 526 -12.26 3.09 12.54
N PHE A 527 -13.57 2.91 12.71
CA PHE A 527 -14.54 4.00 12.63
C PHE A 527 -14.70 4.77 13.96
N SER A 528 -14.35 4.17 15.11
CA SER A 528 -14.47 4.81 16.42
C SER A 528 -13.37 5.83 16.73
N ALA A 529 -12.36 5.97 15.85
CA ALA A 529 -11.26 6.92 16.01
C ALA A 529 -11.73 8.39 16.22
N GLU A 530 -12.94 8.74 15.78
CA GLU A 530 -13.50 10.08 15.88
C GLU A 530 -14.22 10.37 17.21
N SER A 531 -14.81 9.38 17.90
CA SER A 531 -15.67 9.62 19.09
C SER A 531 -14.90 10.07 20.33
N ASP A 532 -13.58 9.80 20.38
CA ASP A 532 -12.72 10.15 21.52
C ASP A 532 -12.33 11.64 21.55
N THR A 533 -12.82 12.45 20.60
CA THR A 533 -12.54 13.89 20.51
C THR A 533 -13.49 14.79 21.28
N GLU A 534 -14.59 14.25 21.83
CA GLU A 534 -15.58 15.04 22.60
C GLU A 534 -15.08 15.49 23.99
N GLY A 535 -13.87 15.09 24.41
CA GLY A 535 -13.27 15.44 25.70
C GLY A 535 -12.37 16.68 25.74
N GLU A 536 -11.98 17.27 24.60
CA GLU A 536 -11.13 18.46 24.57
C GLU A 536 -11.98 19.73 24.43
N MET A 537 -12.45 20.23 25.58
CA MET A 537 -13.00 21.58 25.72
C MET A 537 -11.91 22.63 25.43
N ASP A 538 -11.79 23.08 24.18
CA ASP A 538 -11.13 24.35 23.90
C ASP A 538 -11.80 25.11 22.75
N GLY A 539 -12.11 26.39 23.00
CA GLY A 539 -13.00 27.24 22.20
C GLY A 539 -12.45 27.66 20.84
N GLN A 540 -12.45 26.75 19.87
CA GLN A 540 -11.89 26.99 18.54
C GLN A 540 -12.94 27.02 17.41
N ALA A 541 -12.58 27.78 16.37
CA ALA A 541 -13.32 28.13 15.14
C ALA A 541 -14.15 26.99 14.50
N PRO A 542 -15.21 27.33 13.73
CA PRO A 542 -16.09 26.36 13.08
C PRO A 542 -15.33 25.38 12.16
N PRO A 543 -15.85 24.15 11.97
CA PRO A 543 -15.24 23.18 11.07
C PRO A 543 -15.16 23.74 9.65
N LEU A 544 -13.98 23.62 9.04
CA LEU A 544 -13.72 24.11 7.69
C LEU A 544 -14.55 23.33 6.67
N SER A 545 -15.07 24.03 5.67
CA SER A 545 -15.71 23.41 4.51
C SER A 545 -14.72 22.51 3.75
N LEU A 546 -15.24 21.57 2.97
CA LEU A 546 -14.41 20.66 2.15
C LEU A 546 -13.46 21.43 1.22
N LEU A 547 -13.96 22.49 0.57
CA LEU A 547 -13.16 23.31 -0.35
C LEU A 547 -12.02 24.05 0.38
N GLU A 548 -12.24 24.53 1.60
CA GLU A 548 -11.18 25.14 2.42
C GLU A 548 -10.15 24.10 2.89
N ARG A 549 -10.57 22.86 3.10
CA ARG A 549 -9.64 21.75 3.39
C ARG A 549 -8.79 21.40 2.16
N GLU A 550 -9.40 21.24 0.99
CA GLU A 550 -8.70 21.02 -0.29
C GLU A 550 -7.67 22.14 -0.55
N ALA A 551 -8.10 23.41 -0.43
CA ALA A 551 -7.23 24.57 -0.63
C ALA A 551 -5.99 24.53 0.30
N ARG A 552 -6.17 24.22 1.59
CA ARG A 552 -5.05 24.12 2.52
C ARG A 552 -4.10 22.96 2.17
N VAL A 553 -4.64 21.83 1.73
CA VAL A 553 -3.82 20.69 1.27
C VAL A 553 -3.00 21.12 0.06
N HIS A 554 -3.59 21.84 -0.89
CA HIS A 554 -2.86 22.40 -2.04
C HIS A 554 -1.75 23.35 -1.61
N ASP A 555 -2.05 24.30 -0.71
CA ASP A 555 -1.06 25.23 -0.17
C ASP A 555 0.11 24.50 0.50
N THR A 556 -0.18 23.41 1.22
CA THR A 556 0.84 22.59 1.89
C THR A 556 1.69 21.80 0.89
N LEU A 557 1.08 21.20 -0.13
CA LEU A 557 1.79 20.48 -1.19
C LEU A 557 2.67 21.43 -2.01
N GLN A 558 2.18 22.65 -2.26
CA GLN A 558 2.96 23.70 -2.92
C GLN A 558 4.14 24.14 -2.05
N HIS A 559 3.92 24.40 -0.75
CA HIS A 559 4.99 24.71 0.20
C HIS A 559 6.04 23.60 0.27
N TRP A 560 5.62 22.32 0.27
CA TRP A 560 6.54 21.19 0.22
C TRP A 560 7.39 21.21 -1.05
N SER A 561 6.76 21.34 -2.23
CA SER A 561 7.42 21.46 -3.53
C SER A 561 8.45 22.60 -3.55
N ASP A 562 8.08 23.77 -3.03
CA ASP A 562 8.94 24.97 -2.99
C ASP A 562 10.11 24.81 -2.02
N LEU A 563 9.87 24.19 -0.85
CA LEU A 563 10.90 23.91 0.16
C LEU A 563 12.00 23.01 -0.40
N VAL A 564 11.62 21.92 -1.07
CA VAL A 564 12.58 20.94 -1.61
C VAL A 564 13.08 21.31 -3.01
N LYS A 565 12.43 22.27 -3.68
CA LYS A 565 12.70 22.72 -5.06
C LYS A 565 12.55 21.61 -6.09
N ILE A 566 11.55 20.76 -5.92
CA ILE A 566 11.22 19.65 -6.84
C ILE A 566 9.74 19.81 -7.22
N PRO A 567 9.40 19.79 -8.53
CA PRO A 567 8.00 19.90 -8.94
C PRO A 567 7.11 18.83 -8.32
N LEU A 568 5.89 19.21 -7.93
CA LEU A 568 4.90 18.28 -7.37
C LEU A 568 4.63 17.07 -8.30
N SER A 569 4.74 17.25 -9.61
CA SER A 569 4.59 16.14 -10.58
C SER A 569 5.63 15.02 -10.38
N LYS A 570 6.85 15.33 -9.92
CA LYS A 570 7.87 14.32 -9.58
C LYS A 570 7.72 13.77 -8.17
N LEU A 571 7.17 14.57 -7.25
CA LEU A 571 7.01 14.18 -5.85
C LEU A 571 5.81 13.26 -5.64
N ALA A 572 4.67 13.59 -6.27
CA ALA A 572 3.38 12.96 -5.98
C ALA A 572 2.99 11.84 -6.95
N TYR A 573 3.59 11.81 -8.15
CA TYR A 573 3.22 10.86 -9.18
C TYR A 573 4.32 9.81 -9.39
N THR A 574 3.90 8.67 -9.89
CA THR A 574 4.73 7.53 -10.25
C THR A 574 4.38 7.06 -11.66
N THR A 575 5.08 6.02 -12.11
CA THR A 575 4.92 5.42 -13.42
C THR A 575 4.70 3.93 -13.27
N TYR A 576 3.81 3.36 -14.07
CA TYR A 576 3.63 1.91 -14.15
C TYR A 576 4.37 1.37 -15.37
N ARG A 577 4.87 0.15 -15.24
CA ARG A 577 5.57 -0.54 -16.31
C ARG A 577 4.77 -1.77 -16.74
N GLU A 578 4.81 -2.07 -18.03
CA GLU A 578 4.40 -3.38 -18.50
C GLU A 578 5.50 -4.37 -18.11
N VAL A 579 5.14 -5.42 -17.36
CA VAL A 579 6.11 -6.43 -16.94
C VAL A 579 6.27 -7.44 -18.09
N GLU A 580 7.33 -7.28 -18.88
CA GLU A 580 7.74 -8.30 -19.84
C GLU A 580 8.49 -9.42 -19.10
N SER A 581 7.86 -10.59 -18.92
CA SER A 581 8.55 -11.73 -18.33
C SER A 581 9.58 -12.32 -19.30
N ASP A 582 10.86 -12.28 -18.94
CA ASP A 582 11.94 -12.97 -19.67
C ASP A 582 12.07 -14.47 -19.30
N VAL A 583 11.26 -14.95 -18.34
CA VAL A 583 11.24 -16.34 -17.88
C VAL A 583 10.83 -17.26 -19.04
N GLY A 584 11.75 -18.12 -19.49
CA GLY A 584 11.56 -19.04 -20.61
C GLY A 584 12.18 -18.59 -21.93
N LYS A 585 12.79 -17.39 -22.01
CA LYS A 585 13.64 -17.03 -23.16
C LYS A 585 15.00 -17.73 -23.01
N THR A 586 15.26 -18.73 -23.84
CA THR A 586 16.55 -19.45 -23.90
C THR A 586 17.69 -18.47 -24.15
N LYS A 587 18.47 -18.14 -23.12
CA LYS A 587 19.81 -17.57 -23.25
C LYS A 587 20.76 -18.35 -22.37
N ASP A 588 21.82 -18.86 -22.98
CA ASP A 588 22.87 -19.66 -22.36
C ASP A 588 23.59 -18.87 -21.24
N THR A 589 23.85 -19.55 -20.10
CA THR A 589 24.68 -19.20 -18.90
C THR A 589 23.99 -18.55 -17.68
N PRO A 590 24.56 -18.72 -16.46
CA PRO A 590 24.60 -19.93 -15.62
C PRO A 590 23.55 -19.87 -14.47
N THR A 591 23.14 -21.04 -13.99
CA THR A 591 22.26 -21.35 -12.81
C THR A 591 21.45 -20.19 -12.20
N ASP A 592 20.14 -20.19 -12.48
CA ASP A 592 19.12 -19.21 -12.08
C ASP A 592 19.17 -18.77 -10.62
N THR A 593 19.55 -19.64 -9.69
CA THR A 593 19.60 -19.32 -8.25
C THR A 593 20.61 -18.24 -7.91
N THR A 594 21.77 -18.22 -8.56
CA THR A 594 22.83 -17.22 -8.31
C THR A 594 22.41 -15.86 -8.86
N ARG A 595 21.69 -15.85 -9.97
CA ARG A 595 21.16 -14.65 -10.63
C ARG A 595 20.03 -14.01 -9.83
N VAL A 596 19.16 -14.82 -9.21
CA VAL A 596 18.10 -14.35 -8.29
C VAL A 596 18.70 -13.75 -7.02
N VAL A 597 19.78 -14.33 -6.48
CA VAL A 597 20.50 -13.77 -5.32
C VAL A 597 21.26 -12.49 -5.68
N GLU A 598 21.86 -12.39 -6.87
CA GLU A 598 22.46 -11.13 -7.34
C GLU A 598 21.42 -10.03 -7.62
N LEU A 599 20.25 -10.38 -8.17
CA LEU A 599 19.12 -9.46 -8.35
C LEU A 599 18.53 -9.02 -7.01
N ALA A 600 18.42 -9.92 -6.03
CA ALA A 600 17.98 -9.59 -4.68
C ALA A 600 19.06 -8.84 -3.86
N GLY A 601 20.34 -9.09 -4.15
CA GLY A 601 21.50 -8.48 -3.50
C GLY A 601 21.88 -7.10 -4.03
N LYS A 602 21.47 -6.75 -5.26
CA LYS A 602 21.37 -5.35 -5.67
C LYS A 602 20.19 -4.74 -4.93
N ILE A 603 20.46 -3.86 -3.97
CA ILE A 603 19.43 -3.07 -3.28
C ILE A 603 18.69 -2.25 -4.35
N GLY A 604 17.55 -2.78 -4.78
CA GLY A 604 16.87 -2.39 -6.01
C GLY A 604 16.40 -3.59 -6.82
N GLY A 605 15.96 -4.66 -6.14
CA GLY A 605 15.51 -5.90 -6.77
C GLY A 605 14.59 -5.62 -7.95
N GLY A 606 15.05 -6.02 -9.14
CA GLY A 606 14.43 -5.67 -10.41
C GLY A 606 12.93 -5.96 -10.41
N TRP A 607 12.18 -4.87 -10.46
CA TRP A 607 10.76 -4.73 -10.74
C TRP A 607 10.60 -3.66 -11.82
#